data_AF-A0A0C2MPQ2-F1
#
_entry.id   AF-A0A0C2MPQ2-F1
#
_cell.length_a   1.000
_cell.length_b   1.000
_cell.length_c   1.000
_cell.angle_alpha   90.00
_cell.angle_beta   90.00
_cell.angle_gamma   90.00
#
_symmetry.space_group_name_H-M   'P 1'
#
loop_
_entity.id
_entity.type
_entity.pdbx_description
1 polymer ?
#
loop_
_entity_poly.entity_id
_entity_poly.type
_entity_poly.pdbx_seq_one_letter_code
_entity_poly.pdbx_strand_id
1 'polypeptide(L)'
;MDLGTLITHLSDKNYDVINAPSGGQKKKIGIIKAIISNPKILILDEVFANLDKISIENAQQALKEFLPETLMLVVHHDGKSHDYNNFYDQYINLEDLYAEIKLLGE
;
A
#
# COMPACT_ATOMS: atom_id res chain seq x y z
N MET A 1 0.65 11.42 12.84
CA MET A 1 1.65 11.89 11.89
C MET A 1 1.03 13.07 11.13
N ASP A 2 1.74 14.16 10.84
CA ASP A 2 1.25 15.16 9.88
C ASP A 2 1.75 14.86 8.45
N LEU A 3 1.14 15.46 7.43
CA LEU A 3 1.48 15.19 6.02
C LEU A 3 2.94 15.54 5.67
N GLY A 4 3.51 16.56 6.31
CA GLY A 4 4.93 16.92 6.16
C GLY A 4 5.85 15.87 6.77
N THR A 5 5.47 15.33 7.92
CA THR A 5 6.16 14.19 8.56
C THR A 5 6.07 12.94 7.68
N LEU A 6 4.92 12.65 7.07
CA LEU A 6 4.76 11.55 6.13
C LEU A 6 5.66 11.69 4.90
N ILE A 7 5.65 12.87 4.28
CA ILE A 7 6.52 13.17 3.14
C ILE A 7 7.97 12.99 3.55
N THR A 8 8.38 13.40 4.74
CA THR A 8 9.75 13.24 5.23
C THR A 8 10.15 11.78 5.43
N HIS A 9 9.25 10.94 5.95
CA HIS A 9 9.49 9.51 6.15
C HIS A 9 9.49 8.71 4.86
N LEU A 10 8.71 9.16 3.86
CA LEU A 10 8.64 8.54 2.54
C LEU A 10 9.64 9.16 1.55
N SER A 11 10.18 10.34 1.79
CA SER A 11 11.25 10.91 0.97
C SER A 11 12.58 10.31 1.40
N ASP A 12 13.25 9.59 0.50
CA ASP A 12 14.67 9.30 0.71
C ASP A 12 15.42 10.65 0.79
N LYS A 13 16.36 10.81 1.73
CA LYS A 13 17.17 12.04 1.85
C LYS A 13 17.94 12.39 0.56
N ASN A 14 18.14 11.39 -0.31
CA ASN A 14 18.66 11.53 -1.67
C ASN A 14 17.54 11.40 -2.70
N TYR A 15 16.50 12.24 -2.57
CA TYR A 15 15.57 12.43 -3.67
C TYR A 15 16.36 13.12 -4.79
N ASP A 16 16.84 12.31 -5.72
CA ASP A 16 17.73 12.77 -6.76
C ASP A 16 16.89 13.51 -7.80
N VAL A 17 16.66 14.82 -7.58
CA VAL A 17 15.90 15.70 -8.48
C VAL A 17 16.55 15.73 -9.88
N ILE A 18 17.82 15.35 -9.96
CA ILE A 18 18.65 15.38 -11.16
C ILE A 18 18.50 14.07 -11.98
N ASN A 19 18.17 12.95 -11.33
CA ASN A 19 18.01 11.64 -11.95
C ASN A 19 16.56 11.13 -11.95
N ALA A 20 16.25 10.16 -12.82
CA ALA A 20 14.92 9.56 -12.84
C ALA A 20 14.63 8.84 -11.50
N PRO A 21 13.44 9.01 -10.89
CA PRO A 21 13.14 8.42 -9.59
C PRO A 21 13.14 6.89 -9.66
N SER A 22 13.65 6.25 -8.62
CA SER A 22 13.68 4.79 -8.49
C SER A 22 12.25 4.21 -8.47
N GLY A 23 12.11 2.91 -8.73
CA GLY A 23 10.81 2.23 -8.63
C GLY A 23 10.16 2.40 -7.26
N GLY A 24 10.94 2.29 -6.18
CA GLY A 24 10.47 2.54 -4.81
C GLY A 24 10.01 3.98 -4.61
N GLN A 25 10.78 4.97 -5.08
CA GLN A 25 10.41 6.39 -4.97
C GLN A 25 9.10 6.72 -5.70
N LYS A 26 8.90 6.17 -6.90
CA LYS A 26 7.64 6.33 -7.64
C LYS A 26 6.44 5.78 -6.86
N LYS A 27 6.60 4.63 -6.18
CA LYS A 27 5.56 4.04 -5.33
C LYS A 27 5.26 4.90 -4.10
N LYS A 28 6.29 5.39 -3.41
CA LYS A 28 6.14 6.32 -2.28
C LYS A 28 5.35 7.58 -2.66
N ILE A 29 5.64 8.17 -3.84
CA ILE A 29 4.86 9.29 -4.39
C ILE A 29 3.40 8.88 -4.68
N GLY A 30 3.18 7.68 -5.21
CA GLY A 30 1.85 7.14 -5.46
C GLY A 30 1.01 7.03 -4.18
N ILE A 31 1.61 6.54 -3.09
CA ILE A 31 0.97 6.43 -1.77
C ILE A 31 0.58 7.82 -1.24
N ILE A 32 1.50 8.79 -1.32
CA ILE A 32 1.21 10.19 -0.93
C ILE A 32 0.04 10.75 -1.74
N LYS A 33 0.02 10.52 -3.06
CA LYS A 33 -1.08 10.96 -3.93
C LYS A 33 -2.42 10.30 -3.54
N ALA A 34 -2.42 9.01 -3.23
CA ALA A 34 -3.61 8.31 -2.77
C ALA A 34 -4.17 8.94 -1.49
N ILE A 35 -3.30 9.20 -0.51
CA ILE A 35 -3.67 9.84 0.76
C ILE A 35 -4.26 11.25 0.52
N ILE A 36 -3.59 12.09 -0.27
CA ILE A 36 -4.07 13.44 -0.59
C ILE A 36 -5.43 13.41 -1.28
N SER A 37 -5.67 12.41 -2.14
CA SER A 37 -6.94 12.29 -2.87
C SER A 37 -8.13 11.88 -2.02
N ASN A 38 -7.89 11.31 -0.82
CA ASN A 38 -8.92 10.83 0.12
C ASN A 38 -10.11 10.11 -0.56
N PRO A 39 -9.84 9.02 -1.32
CA PRO A 39 -10.88 8.37 -2.11
C PRO A 39 -11.79 7.53 -1.22
N LYS A 40 -13.04 7.27 -1.66
CA LYS A 40 -13.90 6.30 -0.95
C LYS A 40 -13.43 4.85 -1.10
N ILE A 41 -12.81 4.54 -2.24
CA ILE A 41 -12.29 3.22 -2.59
C ILE A 41 -10.88 3.40 -3.14
N LEU A 42 -9.93 2.63 -2.63
CA LEU A 42 -8.54 2.64 -3.07
C LEU A 42 -8.10 1.21 -3.43
N ILE A 43 -7.65 1.03 -4.67
CA ILE A 43 -7.08 -0.23 -5.14
C ILE A 43 -5.58 -0.04 -5.29
N LEU A 44 -4.80 -0.90 -4.63
CA LEU A 44 -3.35 -0.86 -4.59
C LEU A 44 -2.80 -2.15 -5.18
N ASP A 45 -2.15 -2.03 -6.33
CA ASP A 45 -1.50 -3.17 -7.01
C ASP A 45 0.00 -3.14 -6.74
N GLU A 46 0.52 -4.16 -6.04
CA GLU A 46 1.94 -4.33 -5.74
C GLU A 46 2.60 -3.09 -5.10
N VAL A 47 1.83 -2.29 -4.35
CA VAL A 47 2.22 -0.94 -3.90
C VAL A 47 3.42 -0.92 -2.96
N PHE A 48 3.67 -2.03 -2.25
CA PHE A 48 4.76 -2.15 -1.29
C PHE A 48 6.01 -2.83 -1.85
N ALA A 49 5.95 -3.42 -3.04
CA ALA A 49 7.11 -4.11 -3.61
C ALA A 49 8.27 -3.13 -3.88
N ASN A 50 9.50 -3.59 -3.65
CA ASN A 50 10.74 -2.79 -3.74
C ASN A 50 10.84 -1.65 -2.70
N LEU A 51 10.01 -1.66 -1.65
CA LEU A 51 10.22 -0.82 -0.47
C LEU A 51 10.95 -1.64 0.61
N ASP A 52 11.80 -0.97 1.39
CA ASP A 52 12.36 -1.57 2.60
C ASP A 52 11.28 -1.69 3.70
N LYS A 53 11.53 -2.58 4.67
CA LYS A 53 10.59 -2.85 5.77
C LYS A 53 10.08 -1.59 6.47
N ILE A 54 10.95 -0.64 6.78
CA ILE A 54 10.59 0.58 7.51
C ILE A 54 9.68 1.46 6.63
N SER A 55 9.98 1.56 5.34
CA SER A 55 9.12 2.26 4.38
C SER A 55 7.72 1.62 4.27
N ILE A 56 7.62 0.29 4.32
CA ILE A 56 6.31 -0.40 4.28
C ILE A 56 5.53 -0.13 5.56
N GLU A 57 6.15 -0.30 6.73
CA GLU A 57 5.54 -0.03 8.04
C GLU A 57 4.98 1.40 8.11
N ASN A 58 5.78 2.39 7.71
CA ASN A 58 5.37 3.79 7.69
C ASN A 58 4.22 4.05 6.71
N ALA A 59 4.27 3.45 5.52
CA ALA A 59 3.22 3.61 4.53
C ALA A 59 1.89 3.02 5.00
N GLN A 60 1.91 1.82 5.58
CA GLN A 60 0.72 1.16 6.12
C GLN A 60 0.12 1.95 7.29
N GLN A 61 0.96 2.42 8.21
CA GLN A 61 0.52 3.29 9.30
C GLN A 61 -0.13 4.57 8.77
N ALA A 62 0.48 5.22 7.78
CA ALA A 62 -0.06 6.44 7.19
C ALA A 62 -1.39 6.21 6.47
N LEU A 63 -1.51 5.13 5.71
CA LEU A 63 -2.77 4.76 5.06
C LEU A 63 -3.88 4.55 6.09
N LYS A 64 -3.61 3.85 7.20
CA LYS A 64 -4.58 3.69 8.30
C LYS A 64 -4.94 5.02 8.97
N GLU A 65 -3.96 5.87 9.22
CA GLU A 65 -4.16 7.12 9.95
C GLU A 65 -4.93 8.15 9.11
N PHE A 66 -4.61 8.30 7.83
CA PHE A 66 -5.16 9.35 6.98
C PHE A 66 -6.37 8.92 6.17
N LEU A 67 -6.59 7.62 5.96
CA LEU A 67 -7.70 7.08 5.17
C LEU A 67 -8.60 6.12 5.97
N PRO A 68 -9.05 6.46 7.20
CA PRO A 68 -9.76 5.53 8.08
C PRO A 68 -11.11 5.05 7.52
N GLU A 69 -11.76 5.84 6.66
CA GLU A 69 -13.07 5.54 6.05
C GLU A 69 -12.94 5.01 4.61
N THR A 70 -11.72 4.79 4.11
CA THR A 70 -11.49 4.32 2.74
C THR A 70 -11.54 2.80 2.69
N LEU A 71 -12.39 2.25 1.83
CA LEU A 71 -12.32 0.83 1.51
C LEU A 71 -11.06 0.56 0.68
N MET A 72 -10.12 -0.21 1.23
CA MET A 72 -8.85 -0.48 0.58
C MET A 72 -8.76 -1.94 0.12
N LEU A 73 -8.48 -2.14 -1.17
CA LEU A 73 -8.16 -3.45 -1.73
C LEU A 73 -6.69 -3.46 -2.12
N VAL A 74 -5.91 -4.36 -1.52
CA VAL A 74 -4.48 -4.49 -1.80
C VAL A 74 -4.22 -5.83 -2.44
N VAL A 75 -3.51 -5.79 -3.58
CA VAL A 75 -3.10 -6.96 -4.33
C VAL A 75 -1.59 -7.14 -4.16
N HIS A 76 -1.19 -8.34 -3.74
CA HIS A 76 0.21 -8.72 -3.54
C HIS A 76 0.40 -10.21 -3.80
N HIS A 77 1.61 -10.61 -4.18
CA HIS A 77 1.99 -12.01 -4.31
C HIS A 77 2.39 -12.69 -2.98
N ASP A 78 2.71 -11.93 -1.92
CA ASP A 78 3.13 -12.47 -0.61
C ASP A 78 2.65 -11.60 0.56
N GLY A 79 1.36 -11.69 0.86
CA GLY A 79 0.67 -10.74 1.73
C GLY A 79 0.95 -10.85 3.22
N LYS A 80 1.07 -12.08 3.72
CA LYS A 80 1.24 -12.31 5.15
C LYS A 80 2.61 -11.87 5.66
N SER A 81 3.64 -11.89 4.80
CA SER A 81 5.01 -11.52 5.20
C SER A 81 5.21 -10.01 5.38
N HIS A 82 4.28 -9.20 4.85
CA HIS A 82 4.34 -7.74 4.87
C HIS A 82 3.15 -7.10 5.59
N ASP A 83 2.46 -7.83 6.46
CA ASP A 83 1.44 -7.23 7.34
C ASP A 83 2.07 -6.68 8.60
N TYR A 84 2.28 -5.37 8.63
CA TYR A 84 2.77 -4.68 9.80
C TYR A 84 1.64 -3.88 10.45
N ASN A 85 1.60 -3.89 11.79
CA ASN A 85 0.58 -3.15 12.55
C ASN A 85 -0.88 -3.57 12.25
N ASN A 86 -1.08 -4.85 11.92
CA ASN A 86 -2.37 -5.43 11.55
C ASN A 86 -3.06 -4.61 10.45
N PHE A 87 -2.32 -4.23 9.42
CA PHE A 87 -2.77 -3.33 8.37
C PHE A 87 -3.98 -3.90 7.62
N TYR A 88 -3.99 -5.21 7.37
CA TYR A 88 -5.09 -5.89 6.70
C TYR A 88 -6.14 -6.39 7.70
N ASP A 89 -7.39 -5.99 7.50
CA ASP A 89 -8.52 -6.51 8.28
C ASP A 89 -8.93 -7.93 7.84
N GLN A 90 -8.75 -8.24 6.55
CA GLN A 90 -9.14 -9.51 5.94
C GLN A 90 -8.14 -9.94 4.86
N TYR A 91 -8.03 -11.26 4.68
CA TYR A 91 -7.22 -11.88 3.64
C TYR A 91 -8.10 -12.72 2.73
N ILE A 92 -7.98 -12.50 1.43
CA ILE A 92 -8.68 -13.28 0.42
C ILE A 92 -7.63 -14.00 -0.43
N ASN A 93 -7.67 -15.33 -0.42
CA ASN A 93 -6.87 -16.14 -1.34
C ASN A 93 -7.67 -16.34 -2.63
N LEU A 94 -7.08 -15.95 -3.76
CA LEU A 94 -7.73 -16.04 -5.06
C LEU A 94 -7.93 -17.48 -5.53
N GLU A 95 -7.04 -18.41 -5.13
CA GLU A 95 -7.19 -19.84 -5.48
C GLU A 95 -8.42 -20.44 -4.80
N ASP A 96 -8.59 -20.16 -3.51
CA ASP A 96 -9.73 -20.62 -2.72
C ASP A 96 -11.05 -20.02 -3.26
N LEU A 97 -11.04 -18.72 -3.57
CA LEU A 97 -12.19 -18.02 -4.15
C LEU A 97 -12.59 -18.59 -5.52
N TYR A 98 -11.61 -18.87 -6.39
CA TYR A 98 -11.88 -19.45 -7.70
C TYR A 98 -12.50 -20.84 -7.58
N ALA A 99 -12.03 -21.66 -6.63
CA ALA A 99 -12.61 -22.97 -6.36
C ALA A 99 -14.08 -22.86 -5.90
N GLU A 100 -14.40 -21.92 -5.01
CA GLU A 100 -15.76 -21.69 -4.53
C GLU A 100 -16.71 -21.24 -5.65
N ILE A 101 -16.29 -20.25 -6.46
CA ILE A 101 -17.10 -19.76 -7.59
C ILE A 101 -17.35 -20.88 -8.60
N LYS A 102 -16.36 -21.74 -8.85
CA LYS A 102 -16.52 -22.88 -9.76
C LYS A 102 -17.55 -23.88 -9.25
N LEU A 103 -17.55 -24.17 -7.95
CA LEU A 103 -18.54 -25.05 -7.32
C LEU A 103 -19.97 -24.48 -7.34
N LEU A 104 -20.12 -23.15 -7.34
CA LEU A 104 -21.43 -22.49 -7.44
C LEU A 104 -22.00 -22.46 -8.87
N GLY A 105 -21.17 -22.72 -9.88
CA GLY A 105 -21.55 -22.75 -11.29
C GLY A 105 -21.92 -24.14 -11.82
N GLU A 106 -21.80 -25.19 -10.99
CA GLU A 106 -22.25 -26.57 -11.25
C GLU A 106 -23.57 -26.86 -10.53
#